data_AF-K9YYA4-F1
#
_entry.id   AF-K9YYA4-F1
#
_cell.length_a   1.000
_cell.length_b   1.000
_cell.length_c   1.000
_cell.angle_alpha   90.00
_cell.angle_beta   90.00
_cell.angle_gamma   90.00
#
_symmetry.space_group_name_H-M   'P 1'
#
loop_
_entity.id
_entity.type
_entity.pdbx_description
1 polymer ?
#
loop_
_entity_poly.entity_id
_entity_poly.type
_entity_poly.pdbx_seq_one_letter_code
_entity_poly.pdbx_strand_id
1 'polypeptide(L)' 'MRKQIVEYTTELDALIALVKTLKTYENRYQMESEEFFEQYSEGLLSDDEDFLEWSGNYQHFLAIRQELNTQLQNLQNVA' A
#
# COMPACT_ATOMS: atom_id res chain seq x y z
N MET A 1 -12.67 -2.58 -33.78
CA MET A 1 -11.62 -2.94 -32.79
C MET A 1 -11.88 -2.12 -31.53
N ARG A 2 -12.39 -2.74 -30.45
CA ARG A 2 -12.67 -2.04 -29.19
C ARG A 2 -11.38 -1.97 -28.37
N LYS A 3 -10.95 -0.77 -27.98
CA LYS A 3 -9.86 -0.58 -27.03
C LYS A 3 -10.37 -1.03 -25.65
N GLN A 4 -9.80 -2.09 -25.09
CA GLN A 4 -10.04 -2.42 -23.68
C GLN A 4 -9.20 -1.45 -22.83
N ILE A 5 -9.90 -0.57 -22.12
CA ILE A 5 -9.32 0.18 -21.02
C ILE A 5 -9.28 -0.80 -19.85
N VAL A 6 -8.10 -1.10 -19.32
CA VAL A 6 -8.01 -1.74 -18.01
C VAL A 6 -8.21 -0.60 -17.01
N GLU A 7 -9.47 -0.39 -16.60
CA GLU A 7 -9.78 0.38 -15.40
C GLU A 7 -9.39 -0.48 -14.19
N TYR A 8 -8.62 0.07 -13.26
CA TYR A 8 -8.57 -0.51 -11.92
C TYR A 8 -9.93 -0.19 -11.28
N THR A 9 -10.82 -1.18 -11.26
CA THR A 9 -12.26 -0.95 -11.08
C THR A 9 -12.70 -0.68 -9.64
N THR A 10 -11.83 -0.87 -8.63
CA THR A 10 -12.16 -0.69 -7.21
C THR A 10 -10.94 -0.34 -6.31
N GLU A 11 -11.18 0.24 -5.13
CA GLU A 11 -10.18 0.42 -4.05
C GLU A 11 -9.46 -0.91 -3.68
N LEU A 12 -10.16 -2.05 -3.84
CA LEU A 12 -9.59 -3.38 -3.63
C LEU A 12 -8.52 -3.74 -4.67
N ASP A 13 -8.71 -3.35 -5.94
CA ASP A 13 -7.71 -3.59 -6.99
C ASP A 13 -6.42 -2.80 -6.72
N ALA A 14 -6.56 -1.55 -6.25
CA ALA A 14 -5.44 -0.72 -5.84
C ALA A 14 -4.70 -1.32 -4.63
N LEU A 15 -5.44 -1.81 -3.64
CA LEU A 15 -4.86 -2.51 -2.48
C LEU A 15 -4.07 -3.76 -2.92
N ILE A 16 -4.61 -4.58 -3.83
CA ILE A 16 -3.94 -5.78 -4.35
C ILE A 16 -2.65 -5.41 -5.08
N ALA A 17 -2.68 -4.36 -5.91
CA ALA A 17 -1.49 -3.88 -6.61
C ALA A 17 -0.39 -3.44 -5.63
N LEU A 18 -0.75 -2.64 -4.64
CA LEU A 18 0.16 -2.16 -3.61
C LEU A 18 0.77 -3.31 -2.80
N VAL A 19 -0.03 -4.30 -2.40
CA VAL A 19 0.49 -5.48 -1.66
C VAL A 19 1.53 -6.25 -2.48
N LYS A 20 1.32 -6.42 -3.79
CA LYS A 20 2.31 -7.08 -4.67
C LYS A 20 3.59 -6.27 -4.79
N THR A 21 3.48 -4.95 -4.90
CA THR A 21 4.63 -4.04 -4.93
C THR A 21 5.41 -4.11 -3.62
N LEU A 22 4.73 -4.00 -2.48
CA LEU A 22 5.33 -4.09 -1.14
C LEU A 22 6.05 -5.43 -0.94
N LYS A 23 5.42 -6.55 -1.30
CA LYS A 23 6.08 -7.88 -1.24
C LYS A 23 7.34 -7.97 -2.11
N THR A 24 7.46 -7.16 -3.17
CA THR A 24 8.69 -7.12 -3.97
C THR A 24 9.83 -6.45 -3.20
N TYR A 25 9.57 -5.34 -2.52
CA TYR A 25 10.57 -4.69 -1.66
C TYR A 25 10.90 -5.53 -0.44
N GLU A 26 9.90 -6.11 0.23
CA GLU A 26 10.11 -6.94 1.42
C GLU A 26 10.99 -8.14 1.11
N ASN A 27 10.77 -8.80 -0.03
CA ASN A 27 11.64 -9.89 -0.47
C ASN A 27 13.03 -9.41 -0.89
N ARG A 28 13.16 -8.21 -1.48
CA ARG A 28 14.45 -7.64 -1.88
C ARG A 28 15.32 -7.32 -0.67
N TYR A 29 14.73 -6.69 0.34
CA TYR A 29 15.44 -6.17 1.52
C TYR A 29 15.34 -7.08 2.75
N GLN A 30 14.58 -8.17 2.67
CA GLN A 30 14.36 -9.12 3.78
C GLN A 30 13.83 -8.42 5.05
N MET A 31 12.91 -7.48 4.86
CA MET A 31 12.36 -6.62 5.91
C MET A 31 10.88 -6.38 5.60
N GLU A 32 9.99 -6.53 6.58
CA GLU A 32 8.56 -6.27 6.37
C GLU A 32 8.31 -4.76 6.21
N SER A 33 7.29 -4.38 5.42
CA SER A 33 7.06 -2.96 5.11
C SER A 33 6.70 -2.12 6.35
N GLU A 34 6.11 -2.74 7.37
CA GLU A 34 5.81 -2.07 8.65
C GLU A 34 7.09 -1.69 9.39
N GLU A 35 8.01 -2.64 9.53
CA GLU A 35 9.32 -2.43 10.15
C GLU A 35 10.14 -1.40 9.37
N PHE A 36 10.16 -1.53 8.03
CA PHE A 36 10.83 -0.58 7.15
C PHE A 36 10.30 0.85 7.37
N PHE A 37 8.97 1.03 7.39
CA PHE A 37 8.37 2.34 7.48
C PHE A 37 8.62 3.02 8.83
N GLU A 38 8.62 2.25 9.93
CA GLU A 38 8.99 2.74 11.25
C GLU A 38 10.42 3.30 11.22
N GLN A 39 11.40 2.48 10.81
CA GLN A 39 12.81 2.89 10.76
C GLN A 39 13.07 4.04 9.78
N TYR A 40 12.41 4.04 8.61
CA TYR A 40 12.53 5.11 7.62
C TYR A 40 11.95 6.43 8.15
N SER A 41 10.81 6.39 8.84
CA SER A 41 10.18 7.58 9.43
C SER A 41 10.99 8.21 10.56
N GLU A 42 11.82 7.41 11.23
CA GLU A 42 12.77 7.86 12.25
C GLU A 42 14.10 8.38 11.66
N GLY A 43 14.29 8.29 10.34
CA GLY A 43 15.52 8.68 9.65
C GLY A 43 16.69 7.72 9.91
N LEU A 44 16.40 6.46 10.27
CA LEU A 44 17.40 5.43 10.53
C LEU A 44 17.87 4.70 9.25
N LEU A 45 17.16 4.94 8.13
CA LEU A 45 17.44 4.32 6.84
C LEU A 45 17.90 5.36 5.81
N SER A 46 18.51 4.86 4.73
CA SER A 46 19.00 5.66 3.61
C SER A 46 17.88 6.42 2.91
N ASP A 47 18.19 7.55 2.27
CA ASP A 47 17.26 8.29 1.42
C ASP A 47 17.34 7.84 -0.05
N ASP A 48 17.68 6.56 -0.27
CA ASP A 48 17.74 5.98 -1.62
C ASP A 48 16.35 6.03 -2.29
N GLU A 49 16.35 6.17 -3.61
CA GLU A 49 15.11 6.26 -4.42
C GLU A 49 14.17 5.07 -4.15
N ASP A 50 14.73 3.86 -3.99
CA ASP A 50 13.97 2.66 -3.64
C ASP A 50 13.24 2.78 -2.29
N PHE A 51 13.85 3.43 -1.29
CA PHE A 51 13.24 3.62 0.04
C PHE A 51 12.20 4.73 0.04
N LEU A 52 12.44 5.79 -0.73
CA LEU A 52 11.43 6.82 -0.97
C LEU A 52 10.19 6.24 -1.67
N GLU A 53 10.39 5.41 -2.70
CA GLU A 53 9.29 4.76 -3.41
C GLU A 53 8.57 3.73 -2.53
N TRP A 54 9.32 2.93 -1.76
CA TRP A 54 8.74 1.96 -0.83
C TRP A 54 7.90 2.63 0.25
N SER A 55 8.39 3.71 0.87
CA SER A 55 7.64 4.45 1.90
C SER A 55 6.35 5.06 1.34
N GLY A 56 6.40 5.63 0.12
CA GLY A 56 5.23 6.14 -0.56
C GLY A 56 4.19 5.06 -0.86
N ASN A 57 4.62 3.89 -1.35
CA ASN A 57 3.72 2.74 -1.57
C ASN A 57 3.09 2.24 -0.27
N TYR A 58 3.85 2.16 0.82
CA TYR A 58 3.33 1.69 2.09
C TYR A 58 2.35 2.69 2.70
N GLN A 59 2.65 3.99 2.64
CA GLN A 59 1.73 5.03 3.08
C GLN A 59 0.41 5.00 2.31
N HIS A 60 0.45 4.78 0.99
CA HIS A 60 -0.76 4.63 0.18
C HIS A 60 -1.57 3.39 0.58
N PHE A 61 -0.89 2.26 0.82
CA PHE A 61 -1.54 1.04 1.31
C PHE A 61 -2.29 1.28 2.62
N LEU A 62 -1.68 2.01 3.57
CA LEU A 62 -2.30 2.35 4.85
C LEU A 62 -3.58 3.20 4.66
N ALA A 63 -3.54 4.18 3.76
CA ALA A 63 -4.68 5.04 3.47
C ALA A 63 -5.88 4.26 2.93
N ILE A 64 -5.68 3.43 1.90
CA ILE A 64 -6.75 2.60 1.32
C ILE A 64 -7.29 1.60 2.36
N ARG A 65 -6.40 0.98 3.14
CA ARG A 65 -6.80 0.05 4.21
C ARG A 65 -7.67 0.74 5.25
N GLN A 66 -7.36 1.99 5.62
CA GLN A 66 -8.17 2.77 6.55
C GLN A 66 -9.54 3.10 5.96
N GLU A 67 -9.60 3.54 4.70
CA GLU A 67 -10.86 3.87 4.02
C GLU A 67 -11.81 2.67 3.95
N LEU A 68 -11.31 1.51 3.52
CA LEU A 68 -12.08 0.26 3.47
C LEU A 68 -12.58 -0.16 4.86
N ASN A 69 -11.75 -0.03 5.90
CA ASN A 69 -12.16 -0.33 7.27
C ASN A 69 -13.28 0.60 7.75
N THR A 70 -13.21 1.90 7.43
CA THR A 70 -14.27 2.86 7.75
C THR A 70 -15.57 2.52 7.03
N GLN A 71 -15.52 2.17 5.74
CA GLN A 71 -16.70 1.73 4.98
C GLN A 71 -17.35 0.50 5.61
N LEU A 72 -16.54 -0.50 6.00
CA LEU A 72 -17.02 -1.72 6.66
C LEU A 72 -17.69 -1.44 8.02
N GLN A 73 -17.08 -0.58 8.86
CA GLN A 73 -17.66 -0.18 10.13
C GLN A 73 -19.01 0.53 9.94
N ASN A 74 -19.10 1.42 8.95
CA ASN A 74 -20.35 2.13 8.65
C ASN A 74 -21.47 1.16 8.23
N LEU A 75 -21.15 0.11 7.46
CA LEU A 75 -22.14 -0.92 7.10
C LEU A 75 -22.60 -1.76 8.30
N GLN A 76 -21.71 -2.03 9.26
CA GLN A 76 -22.04 -2.77 10.48
C GLN A 76 -22.89 -1.96 11.47
N ASN A 77 -22.73 -0.64 11.49
CA ASN A 77 -23.47 0.25 12.39
C ASN A 77 -24.88 0.62 11.88
N VAL A 78 -25.25 0.18 10.67
CA VAL A 78 -26.54 0.47 10.02
C VAL A 78 -27.48 -0.76 10.03
N ALA A 79 -27.02 -1.92 10.53
CA ALA A 79 -27.81 -3.14 10.73
C ALA A 79 -28.26 -3.31 12.19
#